data_AF-A0A2D5GHJ0-F1
#
_entry.id   AF-A0A2D5GHJ0-F1
#
_cell.length_a   1.000
_cell.length_b   1.000
_cell.length_c   1.000
_cell.angle_alpha   90.00
_cell.angle_beta   90.00
_cell.angle_gamma   90.00
#
_symmetry.space_group_name_H-M   'P 1'
#
loop_
_entity.id
_entity.type
_entity.pdbx_description
1 polymer ?
#
loop_
_entity_poly.entity_id
_entity_poly.type
_entity_poly.pdbx_seq_one_letter_code
_entity_poly.pdbx_strand_id
1 'polypeptide(L)'
;MSFEWLHPALIATALVLAVIGAVRRVSLWRAGQPDQVNLMAGLMAMPKRYLHDLHDVVERDKYMSKTHAATGGGFVMSAVLIILVHLFDVDSQILAWALLASSALMFVGALFVFKRRLNPPSRISKGPWMRLPKSLLAFAGSFFILTLPAAGILPEGFLLQAGNVLLTVALTALIIWGMGEMFFGMSWGGPMKHAFAGA
;
A
#
# COMPACT_ATOMS: atom_id res chain seq x y z
N MET A 1 -9.03 -27.41 -8.55
CA MET A 1 -9.92 -26.27 -8.21
C MET A 1 -9.16 -25.00 -8.57
N SER A 2 -9.72 -24.11 -9.39
CA SER A 2 -9.09 -22.83 -9.71
C SER A 2 -9.30 -21.86 -8.53
N PHE A 3 -8.22 -21.24 -8.06
CA PHE A 3 -8.24 -20.23 -6.99
C PHE A 3 -8.23 -18.80 -7.54
N GLU A 4 -8.70 -18.60 -8.77
CA GLU A 4 -8.67 -17.32 -9.48
C GLU A 4 -9.51 -16.25 -8.77
N TRP A 5 -10.60 -16.67 -8.12
CA TRP A 5 -11.48 -15.80 -7.32
C TRP A 5 -10.84 -15.28 -6.03
N LEU A 6 -9.77 -15.90 -5.54
CA LEU A 6 -9.21 -15.62 -4.22
C LEU A 6 -8.61 -14.20 -4.15
N HIS A 7 -7.77 -13.83 -5.11
CA HIS A 7 -7.10 -12.52 -5.08
C HIS A 7 -8.09 -11.36 -5.21
N PRO A 8 -9.03 -11.37 -6.18
CA PRO A 8 -10.08 -10.34 -6.25
C PRO A 8 -10.92 -10.27 -4.97
N ALA A 9 -11.29 -11.42 -4.38
CA ALA A 9 -12.07 -11.45 -3.15
C ALA A 9 -11.33 -10.86 -1.94
N LEU A 10 -10.04 -11.16 -1.79
CA LEU A 10 -9.19 -10.59 -0.74
C LEU A 10 -9.06 -9.07 -0.91
N ILE A 11 -8.85 -8.61 -2.14
CA ILE A 11 -8.72 -7.19 -2.46
C ILE A 11 -10.02 -6.45 -2.15
N ALA A 12 -11.15 -6.95 -2.67
CA ALA A 12 -12.46 -6.36 -2.42
C ALA A 12 -12.79 -6.30 -0.92
N THR A 13 -12.52 -7.39 -0.19
CA THR A 13 -12.73 -7.45 1.26
C THR A 13 -11.91 -6.39 1.99
N ALA A 14 -10.61 -6.26 1.68
CA ALA A 14 -9.76 -5.26 2.30
C ALA A 14 -10.23 -3.82 2.04
N LEU A 15 -10.69 -3.53 0.81
CA LEU A 15 -11.22 -2.22 0.44
C LEU A 15 -12.54 -1.91 1.15
N VAL A 16 -13.47 -2.86 1.19
CA VAL A 16 -14.75 -2.70 1.92
C VAL A 16 -14.49 -2.43 3.40
N LEU A 17 -13.59 -3.20 4.03
CA LEU A 17 -13.21 -2.98 5.42
C LEU A 17 -12.52 -1.62 5.63
N ALA A 18 -11.69 -1.18 4.68
CA ALA A 18 -11.07 0.13 4.72
C ALA A 18 -12.12 1.25 4.68
N VAL A 19 -13.12 1.16 3.80
CA VAL A 19 -14.25 2.10 3.69
C VAL A 19 -15.08 2.12 4.97
N ILE A 20 -15.44 0.96 5.54
CA ILE A 20 -16.17 0.91 6.82
C ILE A 20 -15.38 1.63 7.93
N GLY A 21 -14.07 1.39 8.00
CA GLY A 21 -13.21 2.09 8.97
C GLY A 21 -13.13 3.59 8.72
N ALA A 22 -13.10 4.01 7.45
CA ALA A 22 -13.08 5.41 7.06
C ALA A 22 -14.38 6.11 7.50
N VAL A 23 -15.53 5.51 7.23
CA VAL A 23 -16.85 6.02 7.67
C VAL A 23 -16.91 6.13 9.19
N ARG A 24 -16.45 5.11 9.91
CA ARG A 24 -16.37 5.16 11.38
C ARG A 24 -15.53 6.34 11.86
N ARG A 25 -14.37 6.58 11.24
CA ARG A 25 -13.48 7.67 11.64
C ARG A 25 -14.02 9.05 11.28
N VAL A 26 -14.68 9.19 10.13
CA VAL A 26 -15.42 10.41 9.76
C VAL A 26 -16.53 10.69 10.77
N SER A 27 -17.26 9.66 11.22
CA SER A 27 -18.28 9.82 12.28
C SER A 27 -17.69 10.37 13.58
N LEU A 28 -16.49 9.89 13.98
CA LEU A 28 -15.78 10.42 15.15
C LEU A 28 -15.34 11.88 14.97
N TRP A 29 -14.86 12.27 13.79
CA TRP A 29 -14.52 13.68 13.52
C TRP A 29 -15.74 14.59 13.61
N ARG A 30 -16.90 14.12 13.14
CA ARG A 30 -18.17 14.86 13.21
C ARG A 30 -18.73 15.00 14.62
N ALA A 31 -18.21 14.27 15.60
CA ALA A 31 -18.53 14.48 17.01
C ALA A 31 -17.76 15.68 17.62
N GLY A 32 -16.75 16.20 16.94
CA GLY A 32 -16.05 17.43 17.32
C GLY A 32 -16.85 18.70 17.01
N GLN A 33 -16.23 19.86 17.29
CA GLN A 33 -16.84 21.16 16.99
C GLN A 33 -17.00 21.35 15.47
N PRO A 34 -18.19 21.77 14.98
CA PRO A 34 -18.38 22.04 13.57
C PRO A 34 -17.56 23.28 13.14
N ASP A 35 -16.94 23.19 11.97
CA ASP A 35 -16.25 24.30 11.32
C ASP A 35 -16.67 24.39 9.84
N GLN A 36 -16.65 25.60 9.28
CA GLN A 36 -17.00 25.82 7.88
C GLN A 36 -15.78 25.52 6.99
N VAL A 37 -15.67 24.27 6.55
CA VAL A 37 -14.59 23.85 5.65
C VAL A 37 -15.01 24.03 4.19
N ASN A 38 -14.30 24.89 3.45
CA ASN A 38 -14.44 24.94 1.99
C ASN A 38 -13.75 23.71 1.36
N LEU A 39 -14.50 22.63 1.23
CA LEU A 39 -14.01 21.35 0.70
C LEU A 39 -13.44 21.49 -0.71
N MET A 40 -14.09 22.25 -1.58
CA MET A 40 -13.66 22.41 -2.98
C MET A 40 -12.31 23.12 -3.07
N ALA A 41 -12.17 24.26 -2.38
CA ALA A 41 -10.89 24.97 -2.32
C ALA A 41 -9.78 24.13 -1.67
N GLY A 42 -10.12 23.36 -0.63
CA GLY A 42 -9.19 22.44 0.03
C GLY A 42 -8.69 21.35 -0.91
N LEU A 43 -9.59 20.69 -1.65
CA LEU A 43 -9.24 19.64 -2.61
C LEU A 43 -8.44 20.19 -3.80
N MET A 44 -8.78 21.37 -4.32
CA MET A 44 -7.99 22.00 -5.39
C MET A 44 -6.59 22.41 -4.94
N ALA A 45 -6.40 22.73 -3.66
CA ALA A 45 -5.09 23.07 -3.11
C ALA A 45 -4.23 21.84 -2.78
N MET A 46 -4.83 20.65 -2.62
CA MET A 46 -4.14 19.42 -2.21
C MET A 46 -2.96 19.04 -3.11
N PRO A 47 -3.05 19.05 -4.45
CA PRO A 47 -1.93 18.68 -5.30
C PRO A 47 -0.67 19.50 -5.03
N LYS A 48 -0.78 20.84 -4.98
CA LYS A 48 0.36 21.71 -4.67
C LYS A 48 0.86 21.49 -3.24
N ARG A 49 -0.04 21.46 -2.27
CA ARG A 49 0.31 21.30 -0.85
C ARG A 49 1.04 19.98 -0.61
N TYR A 50 0.60 18.91 -1.25
CA TYR A 50 1.15 17.58 -1.05
C TYR A 50 2.42 17.36 -1.89
N LEU A 51 2.42 17.74 -3.16
CA LEU A 51 3.54 17.45 -4.08
C LEU A 51 4.69 18.45 -3.99
N HIS A 52 4.41 19.71 -3.61
CA HIS A 52 5.40 20.78 -3.55
C HIS A 52 5.64 21.21 -2.09
N ASP A 53 4.65 21.87 -1.46
CA ASP A 53 4.87 22.54 -0.17
C ASP A 53 5.31 21.56 0.94
N LEU A 54 4.67 20.39 1.03
CA LEU A 54 5.05 19.34 1.99
C LEU A 54 6.44 18.76 1.68
N HIS A 55 6.76 18.56 0.40
CA HIS A 55 8.04 17.97 -0.01
C HIS A 55 9.21 18.93 0.25
N ASP A 56 9.02 20.24 0.05
CA ASP A 56 10.01 21.26 0.42
C ASP A 56 10.36 21.21 1.92
N VAL A 57 9.34 21.04 2.78
CA VAL A 57 9.54 20.96 4.23
C VAL A 57 10.22 19.66 4.64
N VAL A 58 9.80 18.51 4.09
CA VAL A 58 10.36 17.21 4.46
C VAL A 58 11.74 16.94 3.86
N GLU A 59 12.14 17.69 2.83
CA GLU A 59 13.46 17.58 2.20
C GLU A 59 14.65 17.91 3.11
N ARG A 60 14.42 18.51 4.29
CA ARG A 60 15.44 18.64 5.34
C ARG A 60 16.09 17.29 5.73
N ASP A 61 15.37 16.18 5.57
CA ASP A 61 15.89 14.81 5.68
C ASP A 61 15.75 14.12 4.31
N LYS A 62 16.64 14.47 3.37
CA LYS A 62 16.60 13.99 1.97
C LYS A 62 16.52 12.47 1.84
N TYR A 63 17.24 11.75 2.71
CA TYR A 63 17.21 10.29 2.74
C TYR A 63 15.78 9.79 2.98
N MET A 64 15.10 10.32 3.99
CA MET A 64 13.73 9.91 4.30
C MET A 64 12.68 10.47 3.35
N SER A 65 12.86 11.68 2.83
CA SER A 65 11.97 12.25 1.82
C SER A 65 11.93 11.36 0.56
N LYS A 66 13.10 11.02 0.00
CA LYS A 66 13.19 10.13 -1.17
C LYS A 66 12.70 8.72 -0.88
N THR A 67 13.01 8.19 0.31
CA THR A 67 12.51 6.88 0.76
C THR A 67 10.98 6.87 0.84
N HIS A 68 10.38 7.94 1.36
CA HIS A 68 8.93 8.09 1.44
C HIS A 68 8.31 8.19 0.05
N ALA A 69 8.85 9.02 -0.85
CA ALA A 69 8.36 9.13 -2.22
C ALA A 69 8.38 7.77 -2.95
N ALA A 70 9.46 7.01 -2.83
CA ALA A 70 9.56 5.67 -3.42
C ALA A 70 8.53 4.69 -2.80
N THR A 71 8.42 4.67 -1.47
CA THR A 71 7.52 3.74 -0.76
C THR A 71 6.05 4.11 -0.94
N GLY A 72 5.69 5.36 -0.65
CA GLY A 72 4.33 5.87 -0.69
C GLY A 72 3.82 6.06 -2.11
N GLY A 73 4.62 6.65 -3.00
CA GLY A 73 4.28 6.77 -4.42
C GLY A 73 4.18 5.41 -5.10
N GLY A 74 5.12 4.51 -4.83
CA GLY A 74 5.07 3.13 -5.30
C GLY A 74 3.83 2.37 -4.78
N PHE A 75 3.45 2.56 -3.52
CA PHE A 75 2.23 2.00 -2.95
C PHE A 75 0.97 2.53 -3.64
N VAL A 76 0.83 3.86 -3.79
CA VAL A 76 -0.35 4.48 -4.41
C VAL A 76 -0.51 3.99 -5.85
N MET A 77 0.56 4.00 -6.65
CA MET A 77 0.53 3.51 -8.03
C MET A 77 0.18 2.01 -8.08
N SER A 78 0.81 1.19 -7.23
CA SER A 78 0.53 -0.25 -7.18
C SER A 78 -0.90 -0.52 -6.76
N ALA A 79 -1.44 0.20 -5.78
CA ALA A 79 -2.81 0.03 -5.31
C ALA A 79 -3.84 0.31 -6.41
N VAL A 80 -3.65 1.39 -7.19
CA VAL A 80 -4.50 1.71 -8.34
C VAL A 80 -4.42 0.60 -9.39
N LEU A 81 -3.20 0.18 -9.75
CA LEU A 81 -2.99 -0.88 -10.76
C LEU A 81 -3.56 -2.23 -10.32
N ILE A 82 -3.40 -2.61 -9.05
CA ILE A 82 -3.97 -3.84 -8.48
C ILE A 82 -5.49 -3.81 -8.59
N ILE A 83 -6.13 -2.67 -8.30
CA ILE A 83 -7.58 -2.52 -8.45
C ILE A 83 -7.99 -2.68 -9.92
N LEU A 84 -7.31 -2.00 -10.84
CA LEU A 84 -7.62 -2.09 -12.28
C LEU A 84 -7.46 -3.52 -12.81
N VAL A 85 -6.35 -4.18 -12.51
CA VAL A 85 -6.03 -5.51 -13.03
C VAL A 85 -6.90 -6.58 -12.37
N HIS A 86 -7.07 -6.56 -11.05
CA HIS A 86 -7.71 -7.68 -10.33
C HIS A 86 -9.20 -7.49 -10.02
N LEU A 87 -9.72 -6.25 -9.98
CA LEU A 87 -11.16 -6.02 -9.73
C LEU A 87 -11.93 -5.63 -10.99
N PHE A 88 -11.27 -4.93 -11.92
CA PHE A 88 -11.87 -4.53 -13.19
C PHE A 88 -11.45 -5.40 -14.37
N ASP A 89 -10.63 -6.43 -14.12
CA ASP A 89 -10.18 -7.40 -15.13
C ASP A 89 -9.55 -6.75 -16.36
N VAL A 90 -8.81 -5.65 -16.14
CA VAL A 90 -8.14 -4.93 -17.23
C VAL A 90 -6.86 -5.68 -17.58
N ASP A 91 -6.96 -6.54 -18.60
CA ASP A 91 -5.81 -7.27 -19.13
C ASP A 91 -4.95 -6.37 -20.03
N SER A 92 -3.72 -6.13 -19.59
CA SER A 92 -2.74 -5.37 -20.35
C SER A 92 -1.34 -5.64 -19.84
N GLN A 93 -0.47 -6.13 -20.73
CA GLN A 93 0.93 -6.35 -20.40
C GLN A 93 1.64 -5.05 -19.99
N ILE A 94 1.21 -3.90 -20.53
CA ILE A 94 1.75 -2.58 -20.13
C ILE A 94 1.41 -2.29 -18.66
N LEU A 95 0.18 -2.58 -18.23
CA LEU A 95 -0.22 -2.42 -16.83
C LEU A 95 0.50 -3.41 -15.92
N ALA A 96 0.75 -4.63 -16.38
CA ALA A 96 1.55 -5.62 -15.64
C ALA A 96 3.00 -5.13 -15.43
N TRP A 97 3.65 -4.59 -16.46
CA TRP A 97 4.97 -3.97 -16.34
C TRP A 97 4.96 -2.74 -15.44
N ALA A 98 3.93 -1.90 -15.52
CA ALA A 98 3.77 -0.75 -14.63
C ALA A 98 3.65 -1.19 -13.16
N LEU A 99 2.91 -2.27 -12.90
CA LEU A 99 2.73 -2.82 -11.55
C LEU A 99 4.00 -3.46 -11.01
N LEU A 100 4.77 -4.16 -11.86
CA LEU A 100 6.11 -4.64 -11.49
C LEU A 100 7.04 -3.47 -11.13
N ALA A 101 7.07 -2.43 -11.96
CA ALA A 101 7.93 -1.28 -11.71
C ALA A 101 7.55 -0.54 -10.42
N SER A 102 6.25 -0.32 -10.19
CA SER A 102 5.77 0.37 -8.99
C SER A 102 5.97 -0.45 -7.71
N SER A 103 5.74 -1.77 -7.77
CA SER A 103 5.97 -2.67 -6.64
C SER A 103 7.47 -2.82 -6.33
N ALA A 104 8.33 -2.87 -7.34
CA ALA A 104 9.79 -2.87 -7.15
C ALA A 104 10.28 -1.56 -6.51
N LEU A 105 9.80 -0.41 -6.99
CA LEU A 105 10.13 0.90 -6.41
C LEU A 105 9.69 0.99 -4.95
N MET A 106 8.47 0.55 -4.65
CA MET A 106 7.95 0.45 -3.29
C MET A 106 8.81 -0.47 -2.42
N PHE A 107 9.20 -1.64 -2.94
CA PHE A 107 10.01 -2.62 -2.23
C PHE A 107 11.37 -2.05 -1.84
N VAL A 108 12.06 -1.38 -2.77
CA VAL A 108 13.33 -0.69 -2.51
C VAL A 108 13.16 0.39 -1.45
N GLY A 109 12.10 1.21 -1.54
CA GLY A 109 11.77 2.18 -0.49
C GLY A 109 11.55 1.51 0.88
N ALA A 110 10.80 0.41 0.91
CA ALA A 110 10.53 -0.35 2.14
C ALA A 110 11.79 -0.94 2.77
N LEU A 111 12.79 -1.35 1.98
CA LEU A 111 14.11 -1.76 2.48
C LEU A 111 14.83 -0.63 3.21
N PHE A 112 14.77 0.60 2.69
CA PHE A 112 15.35 1.77 3.37
C PHE A 112 14.60 2.13 4.66
N VAL A 113 13.27 1.97 4.69
CA VAL A 113 12.48 2.09 5.93
C VAL A 113 12.89 1.02 6.94
N PHE A 114 13.04 -0.23 6.48
CA PHE A 114 13.49 -1.35 7.32
C PHE A 114 14.88 -1.07 7.91
N LYS A 115 15.85 -0.69 7.06
CA LYS A 115 17.22 -0.35 7.45
C LYS A 115 17.26 0.74 8.50
N ARG A 116 16.49 1.83 8.33
CA ARG A 116 16.41 2.91 9.32
C ARG A 116 15.88 2.43 10.67
N ARG A 117 15.00 1.42 10.67
CA ARG A 117 14.38 0.88 11.89
C ARG A 117 15.23 -0.20 12.57
N LEU A 118 16.35 -0.65 11.97
CA LEU A 118 17.32 -1.48 12.68
C LEU A 118 17.98 -0.70 13.83
N ASN A 119 18.31 0.57 13.59
CA ASN A 119 18.84 1.51 14.58
C ASN A 119 17.99 2.79 14.58
N PRO A 120 16.79 2.75 15.19
CA PRO A 120 15.81 3.82 15.07
C PRO A 120 16.28 5.10 15.79
N PRO A 121 16.30 6.27 15.12
CA PRO A 121 16.54 7.55 15.78
C PRO A 121 15.56 7.81 16.93
N SER A 122 15.97 8.56 17.95
CA SER A 122 15.11 8.89 19.11
C SER A 122 13.79 9.57 18.73
N ARG A 123 13.79 10.29 17.60
CA ARG A 123 12.63 11.04 17.07
C ARG A 123 11.55 10.19 16.40
N ILE A 124 11.70 8.87 16.27
CA ILE A 124 10.67 8.02 15.63
C ILE A 124 9.98 7.08 16.61
N SER A 125 8.67 6.94 16.46
CA SER A 125 7.86 6.01 17.26
C SER A 125 8.28 4.56 17.00
N LYS A 126 8.42 3.80 18.10
CA LYS A 126 8.72 2.36 18.15
C LYS A 126 7.45 1.56 18.44
N GLY A 127 7.55 0.40 19.10
CA GLY A 127 6.39 -0.43 19.45
C GLY A 127 5.71 -1.02 18.21
N PRO A 128 4.37 -0.96 18.08
CA PRO A 128 3.66 -1.47 16.91
C PRO A 128 4.19 -0.92 15.58
N TRP A 129 4.77 0.28 15.57
CA TRP A 129 5.36 0.90 14.38
C TRP A 129 6.55 0.13 13.77
N MET A 130 7.17 -0.77 14.53
CA MET A 130 8.28 -1.59 14.05
C MET A 130 7.85 -2.68 13.06
N ARG A 131 6.55 -2.97 12.98
CA ARG A 131 6.00 -3.94 12.01
C ARG A 131 5.75 -3.35 10.62
N LEU A 132 5.59 -2.03 10.52
CA LEU A 132 5.31 -1.34 9.26
C LEU A 132 6.26 -1.72 8.10
N PRO A 133 7.61 -1.69 8.26
CA PRO A 133 8.48 -2.06 7.14
C PRO A 133 8.27 -3.50 6.67
N LYS A 134 7.93 -4.43 7.57
CA LYS A 134 7.65 -5.82 7.21
C LYS A 134 6.37 -5.92 6.38
N SER A 135 5.35 -5.15 6.73
CA SER A 135 4.08 -5.09 6.00
C SER A 135 4.22 -4.45 4.62
N LEU A 136 5.04 -3.40 4.52
CA LEU A 136 5.39 -2.77 3.23
C LEU A 136 6.12 -3.76 2.32
N LEU A 137 7.10 -4.50 2.86
CA LEU A 137 7.83 -5.54 2.10
C LEU A 137 6.92 -6.72 1.73
N ALA A 138 6.04 -7.16 2.63
CA ALA A 138 5.07 -8.23 2.35
C ALA A 138 4.12 -7.85 1.23
N PHE A 139 3.55 -6.63 1.26
CA PHE A 139 2.71 -6.11 0.19
C PHE A 139 3.48 -6.02 -1.13
N ALA A 140 4.59 -5.27 -1.14
CA ALA A 140 5.34 -5.02 -2.37
C ALA A 140 5.90 -6.30 -2.99
N GLY A 141 6.49 -7.19 -2.17
CA GLY A 141 7.08 -8.43 -2.63
C GLY A 141 6.06 -9.45 -3.12
N SER A 142 4.93 -9.59 -2.44
CA SER A 142 3.88 -10.54 -2.86
C SER A 142 3.24 -10.12 -4.18
N PHE A 143 2.88 -8.85 -4.35
CA PHE A 143 2.33 -8.36 -5.61
C PHE A 143 3.39 -8.36 -6.73
N PHE A 144 4.65 -8.05 -6.45
CA PHE A 144 5.72 -8.19 -7.44
C PHE A 144 5.79 -9.62 -7.99
N ILE A 145 5.82 -10.63 -7.12
CA ILE A 145 5.88 -12.05 -7.52
C ILE A 145 4.60 -12.45 -8.27
N LEU A 146 3.43 -12.02 -7.78
CA LEU A 146 2.13 -12.34 -8.39
C LEU A 146 2.02 -11.77 -9.82
N THR A 147 2.65 -10.64 -10.11
CA THR A 147 2.60 -9.98 -11.42
C THR A 147 3.60 -10.55 -12.43
N LEU A 148 4.60 -11.33 -12.02
CA LEU A 148 5.63 -11.86 -12.93
C LEU A 148 5.06 -12.66 -14.13
N PRO A 149 4.05 -13.53 -13.97
CA PRO A 149 3.44 -14.21 -15.12
C PRO A 149 2.70 -13.25 -16.05
N ALA A 150 1.92 -12.31 -15.51
CA ALA A 150 1.18 -11.33 -16.30
C ALA A 150 2.08 -10.38 -17.11
N ALA A 151 3.31 -10.16 -16.65
CA ALA A 151 4.32 -9.41 -17.40
C ALA A 151 5.04 -10.24 -18.48
N GLY A 152 4.83 -11.57 -18.51
CA GLY A 152 5.51 -12.51 -19.41
C GLY A 152 6.93 -12.89 -18.95
N ILE A 153 7.29 -12.64 -17.68
CA ILE A 153 8.61 -13.00 -17.14
C ILE A 153 8.65 -14.46 -16.70
N LEU A 154 7.54 -14.96 -16.15
CA LEU A 154 7.37 -16.37 -15.78
C LEU A 154 6.27 -17.02 -16.64
N PRO A 155 6.32 -18.34 -16.87
CA PRO A 155 5.26 -19.05 -17.59
C PRO A 155 3.90 -18.92 -16.89
N GLU A 156 2.83 -18.90 -17.67
CA GLU A 156 1.47 -18.99 -17.13
C GLU A 156 1.29 -20.25 -16.27
N GLY A 157 0.56 -20.12 -15.17
CA GLY A 157 0.34 -21.21 -14.22
C GLY A 157 1.57 -21.60 -13.38
N PHE A 158 2.75 -20.97 -13.55
CA PHE A 158 3.96 -21.29 -12.77
C PHE A 158 3.72 -21.31 -11.24
N LEU A 159 2.92 -20.36 -10.73
CA LEU A 159 2.57 -20.27 -9.31
C LEU A 159 1.60 -21.37 -8.85
N LEU A 160 0.75 -21.88 -9.75
CA LEU A 160 -0.31 -22.86 -9.45
C LEU A 160 0.08 -24.31 -9.76
N GLN A 161 1.24 -24.55 -10.39
CA GLN A 161 1.75 -25.89 -10.66
C GLN A 161 1.98 -26.68 -9.36
N ALA A 162 1.74 -28.00 -9.40
CA ALA A 162 1.67 -28.88 -8.22
C ALA A 162 2.92 -28.89 -7.31
N GLY A 163 4.08 -28.41 -7.79
CA GLY A 163 5.30 -28.22 -6.99
C GLY A 163 5.35 -26.93 -6.16
N ASN A 164 4.41 -26.01 -6.34
CA ASN A 164 4.45 -24.65 -5.77
C ASN A 164 3.33 -24.36 -4.74
N VAL A 165 2.69 -25.38 -4.17
CA VAL A 165 1.63 -25.21 -3.16
C VAL A 165 2.13 -24.40 -1.96
N LEU A 166 3.35 -24.68 -1.48
CA LEU A 166 3.95 -23.93 -0.37
C LEU A 166 4.15 -22.44 -0.73
N LEU A 167 4.60 -22.15 -1.96
CA LEU A 167 4.75 -20.78 -2.43
C LEU A 167 3.39 -20.07 -2.51
N THR A 168 2.36 -20.74 -3.03
CA THR A 168 0.99 -20.19 -3.11
C THR A 168 0.45 -19.86 -1.71
N VAL A 169 0.60 -20.76 -0.75
CA VAL A 169 0.16 -20.53 0.64
C VAL A 169 0.94 -19.37 1.27
N ALA A 170 2.26 -19.34 1.08
CA ALA A 170 3.11 -18.27 1.61
C ALA A 170 2.75 -16.90 1.00
N LEU A 171 2.56 -16.82 -0.32
CA LEU A 171 2.15 -15.60 -1.01
C LEU A 171 0.78 -15.14 -0.52
N THR A 172 -0.20 -16.04 -0.41
CA THR A 172 -1.53 -15.72 0.10
C THR A 172 -1.46 -15.13 1.51
N ALA A 173 -0.66 -15.73 2.41
CA ALA A 173 -0.47 -15.21 3.76
C ALA A 173 0.19 -13.82 3.78
N LEU A 174 1.18 -13.59 2.90
CA LEU A 174 1.84 -12.29 2.75
C LEU A 174 0.89 -11.23 2.18
N ILE A 175 0.01 -11.59 1.24
CA ILE A 175 -1.03 -10.70 0.70
C ILE A 175 -2.00 -10.33 1.81
N ILE A 176 -2.53 -11.31 2.56
CA ILE A 176 -3.44 -11.06 3.69
C ILE A 176 -2.78 -10.12 4.72
N TRP A 177 -1.52 -10.36 5.08
CA TRP A 177 -0.78 -9.47 5.98
C TRP A 177 -0.65 -8.08 5.36
N GLY A 178 -0.04 -7.99 4.18
CA GLY A 178 0.28 -6.73 3.52
C GLY A 178 -0.96 -5.88 3.30
N MET A 179 -2.01 -6.45 2.71
CA MET A 179 -3.29 -5.77 2.47
C MET A 179 -4.01 -5.43 3.76
N GLY A 180 -4.03 -6.34 4.74
CA GLY A 180 -4.64 -6.10 6.05
C GLY A 180 -4.01 -4.91 6.77
N GLU A 181 -2.69 -4.74 6.66
CA GLU A 181 -2.01 -3.58 7.23
C GLU A 181 -2.17 -2.31 6.40
N MET A 182 -2.05 -2.42 5.08
CA MET A 182 -2.05 -1.26 4.20
C MET A 182 -3.43 -0.62 4.03
N PHE A 183 -4.49 -1.43 3.95
CA PHE A 183 -5.86 -0.94 3.75
C PHE A 183 -6.67 -0.94 5.05
N PHE A 184 -6.82 -2.09 5.70
CA PHE A 184 -7.59 -2.17 6.94
C PHE A 184 -6.90 -1.42 8.10
N GLY A 185 -5.60 -1.61 8.28
CA GLY A 185 -4.80 -0.92 9.30
C GLY A 185 -4.80 0.60 9.15
N MET A 186 -5.00 1.12 7.93
CA MET A 186 -5.08 2.55 7.64
C MET A 186 -6.28 3.23 8.32
N SER A 187 -7.44 2.59 8.39
CA SER A 187 -8.64 3.22 8.95
C SER A 187 -9.03 2.72 10.35
N TRP A 188 -8.52 1.56 10.77
CA TRP A 188 -8.87 0.92 12.05
C TRP A 188 -7.86 1.08 13.19
N GLY A 189 -6.68 1.67 12.94
CA GLY A 189 -5.73 2.03 14.01
C GLY A 189 -4.40 1.27 14.02
N GLY A 190 -3.99 0.70 12.89
CA GLY A 190 -2.64 0.12 12.71
C GLY A 190 -1.54 1.19 12.51
N PRO A 191 -0.29 0.79 12.23
CA PRO A 191 0.77 1.65 11.76
C PRO A 191 0.32 2.55 10.60
N MET A 192 -0.45 2.04 9.65
CA MET A 192 -0.91 2.89 8.54
C MET A 192 -1.95 3.95 8.93
N LYS A 193 -2.39 4.02 10.21
CA LYS A 193 -3.41 4.98 10.63
C LYS A 193 -3.06 6.43 10.31
N HIS A 194 -1.78 6.82 10.29
CA HIS A 194 -1.40 8.20 9.97
C HIS A 194 -1.73 8.60 8.53
N ALA A 195 -1.88 7.64 7.61
CA ALA A 195 -2.18 7.94 6.21
C ALA A 195 -3.62 8.42 6.02
N PHE A 196 -4.50 8.19 7.00
CA PHE A 196 -5.90 8.57 6.94
C PHE A 196 -6.37 9.37 8.18
N ALA A 197 -5.84 9.07 9.36
CA ALA A 197 -6.21 9.73 10.61
C ALA A 197 -5.56 11.10 10.83
N GLY A 198 -4.68 11.55 9.94
CA GLY A 198 -3.92 12.79 10.04
C GLY A 198 -4.44 13.96 9.20
N ALA A 199 -5.72 13.93 8.81
CA ALA A 199 -6.42 15.10 8.27
C ALA A 199 -6.95 15.98 9.41
#